data_AF-A0A267GM96-F1
#
_entry.id   AF-A0A267GM96-F1
#
_cell.length_a   1.000
_cell.length_b   1.000
_cell.length_c   1.000
_cell.angle_alpha   90.00
_cell.angle_beta   90.00
_cell.angle_gamma   90.00
#
_symmetry.space_group_name_H-M   'P 1'
#
loop_
_entity.id
_entity.type
_entity.pdbx_description
1 polymer ?
#
loop_
_entity_poly.entity_id
_entity_poly.type
_entity_poly.pdbx_seq_one_letter_code
_entity_poly.pdbx_strand_id
1 'polypeptide(L)'
;FTLQSFFLDFCIWCHEQQRKTPPIAGEKRSNGKHDVKSKSGVEEGEFAALNLHNYRLADKKRDQLQQFLIERALKTQHEMKYDNKDLSKPTPPEYPQEMMSDDRKVRLNYEFLRKCVESSPIPPMSPEWLVNIKHKIAEHLREGKDDFLNEVLAEVNQNFDTSMKKSLVQLSLKKPDVPGLEDDDLVEPSEEPVGLDFSKEWHESFVANKREISYRLMILYPQMPKLLELCQRELGQQIILDLAEYKAESPMEFETLRTNVTYECEKMEERLLGHWYREVMKIFSERTTSVLRVDLQEPFYSCVTTLMSNQLKLLKEETVNAWVLLFDEEQRFRLPQLNMFL
;
A
#
# COMPACT_ATOMS: atom_id res chain seq x y z
N PHE A 1 14.97 -36.51 -15.96
CA PHE A 1 16.09 -36.27 -16.87
C PHE A 1 15.59 -35.23 -17.89
N THR A 2 16.28 -34.15 -18.27
CA THR A 2 17.69 -33.76 -17.97
C THR A 2 17.89 -32.29 -17.55
N LEU A 3 16.88 -31.61 -17.01
CA LEU A 3 16.98 -30.19 -16.58
C LEU A 3 18.10 -29.84 -15.56
N GLN A 4 18.71 -30.81 -14.87
CA GLN A 4 19.95 -30.60 -14.09
C GLN A 4 21.20 -30.44 -14.97
N SER A 5 21.23 -31.03 -16.18
CA SER A 5 22.31 -30.82 -17.15
C SER A 5 22.32 -29.37 -17.62
N PHE A 6 21.17 -28.82 -18.05
CA PHE A 6 21.10 -27.41 -18.47
C PHE A 6 21.48 -26.44 -17.36
N PHE A 7 21.19 -26.79 -16.12
CA PHE A 7 21.65 -26.04 -14.96
C PHE A 7 23.18 -26.10 -14.83
N LEU A 8 23.77 -27.28 -14.99
CA LEU A 8 25.22 -27.45 -15.03
C LEU A 8 25.85 -26.71 -16.21
N ASP A 9 25.30 -26.83 -17.42
CA ASP A 9 25.83 -26.23 -18.66
C ASP A 9 25.73 -24.70 -18.63
N PHE A 10 24.64 -24.13 -18.10
CA PHE A 10 24.52 -22.69 -17.86
C PHE A 10 25.47 -22.23 -16.75
N CYS A 11 25.57 -22.96 -15.63
CA CYS A 11 26.53 -22.64 -14.57
C CYS A 11 27.99 -22.75 -15.05
N ILE A 12 28.32 -23.73 -15.90
CA ILE A 12 29.64 -23.89 -16.54
C ILE A 12 29.90 -22.72 -17.47
N TRP A 13 28.94 -22.36 -18.34
CA TRP A 13 29.07 -21.21 -19.24
C TRP A 13 29.25 -19.88 -18.47
N CYS A 14 28.46 -19.63 -17.42
CA CYS A 14 28.62 -18.47 -16.54
C CYS A 14 29.97 -18.50 -15.81
N HIS A 15 30.40 -19.64 -15.28
CA HIS A 15 31.68 -19.81 -14.60
C HIS A 15 32.87 -19.63 -15.58
N GLU A 16 32.70 -19.98 -16.85
CA GLU A 16 33.70 -19.81 -17.90
C GLU A 16 33.78 -18.36 -18.42
N GLN A 17 32.68 -17.59 -18.37
CA GLN A 17 32.78 -16.13 -18.51
C GLN A 17 33.45 -15.48 -17.28
N GLN A 18 33.13 -15.93 -16.06
CA GLN A 18 33.74 -15.41 -14.82
C GLN A 18 35.24 -15.70 -14.71
N ARG A 19 35.72 -16.84 -15.22
CA ARG A 19 37.16 -17.22 -15.23
C ARG A 19 38.07 -16.27 -16.02
N LYS A 20 37.51 -15.35 -16.81
CA LYS A 20 38.28 -14.29 -17.49
C LYS A 20 38.65 -13.12 -16.56
N THR A 21 38.27 -13.16 -15.28
CA THR A 21 38.61 -12.17 -14.26
C THR A 21 39.04 -12.84 -12.94
N PRO A 22 40.04 -12.28 -12.21
CA PRO A 22 40.63 -12.94 -11.04
C PRO A 22 39.77 -12.79 -9.76
N PRO A 23 39.60 -13.84 -8.93
CA PRO A 23 38.80 -13.79 -7.70
C PRO A 23 39.65 -13.62 -6.42
N ILE A 24 39.09 -12.95 -5.40
CA ILE A 24 39.55 -13.04 -4.00
C ILE A 24 38.33 -13.21 -3.07
N ALA A 25 38.52 -14.03 -2.03
CA ALA A 25 37.54 -14.55 -1.08
C ALA A 25 36.59 -13.55 -0.39
N GLY A 26 35.40 -14.03 -0.02
CA GLY A 26 34.38 -13.29 0.73
C GLY A 26 34.12 -13.80 2.16
N GLU A 27 33.15 -13.20 2.84
CA GLU A 27 32.80 -13.51 4.24
C GLU A 27 31.27 -13.51 4.49
N LYS A 28 30.83 -14.14 5.59
CA LYS A 28 29.50 -14.74 5.75
C LYS A 28 28.50 -13.85 6.51
N ARG A 29 27.20 -13.95 6.15
CA ARG A 29 26.06 -13.41 6.92
C ARG A 29 25.52 -14.43 7.93
N SER A 30 25.10 -13.96 9.10
CA SER A 30 24.28 -14.70 10.07
C SER A 30 22.79 -14.32 9.95
N ASN A 31 21.91 -15.15 10.51
CA ASN A 31 20.46 -15.10 10.30
C ASN A 31 19.72 -15.15 11.65
N GLY A 32 18.62 -14.40 11.81
CA GLY A 32 17.84 -14.35 13.05
C GLY A 32 16.34 -14.40 12.79
N LYS A 33 15.63 -15.29 13.50
CA LYS A 33 14.16 -15.46 13.45
C LYS A 33 13.50 -14.87 14.70
N HIS A 34 12.26 -14.41 14.58
CA HIS A 34 11.35 -14.23 15.71
C HIS A 34 9.96 -14.81 15.39
N ASP A 35 9.46 -15.65 16.29
CA ASP A 35 8.08 -16.13 16.33
C ASP A 35 7.23 -15.23 17.25
N VAL A 36 5.95 -15.04 16.91
CA VAL A 36 4.92 -14.53 17.84
C VAL A 36 3.67 -15.40 17.76
N LYS A 37 3.06 -15.62 18.92
CA LYS A 37 2.18 -16.77 19.23
C LYS A 37 0.72 -16.37 19.34
N SER A 38 -0.15 -17.08 18.62
CA SER A 38 -1.61 -16.90 18.64
C SER A 38 -2.25 -17.36 19.97
N LYS A 39 -3.39 -16.76 20.34
CA LYS A 39 -4.37 -17.31 21.29
C LYS A 39 -5.79 -17.12 20.77
N SER A 40 -6.65 -18.09 21.07
CA SER A 40 -8.01 -18.29 20.54
C SER A 40 -9.08 -18.34 21.64
N GLY A 41 -10.36 -18.40 21.23
CA GLY A 41 -11.57 -18.35 22.06
C GLY A 41 -12.20 -16.94 22.02
N VAL A 42 -13.51 -16.72 21.90
CA VAL A 42 -14.72 -17.58 21.97
C VAL A 42 -15.77 -16.89 21.03
N GLU A 43 -16.77 -17.50 20.36
CA GLU A 43 -17.55 -18.74 20.56
C GLU A 43 -17.96 -19.42 19.22
N GLU A 44 -18.45 -20.67 19.25
CA GLU A 44 -18.86 -21.44 18.04
C GLU A 44 -20.38 -21.70 17.93
N GLY A 45 -21.22 -21.02 18.71
CA GLY A 45 -22.65 -21.38 18.90
C GLY A 45 -23.66 -20.92 17.84
N GLU A 46 -23.44 -19.81 17.13
CA GLU A 46 -24.50 -19.16 16.31
C GLU A 46 -24.25 -19.14 14.79
N PHE A 47 -23.06 -19.55 14.33
CA PHE A 47 -22.66 -19.36 12.92
C PHE A 47 -23.16 -20.44 11.93
N ALA A 48 -23.76 -21.53 12.40
CA ALA A 48 -24.21 -22.64 11.56
C ALA A 48 -25.47 -22.35 10.72
N ALA A 49 -26.22 -21.28 11.03
CA ALA A 49 -27.54 -20.99 10.45
C ALA A 49 -27.57 -19.88 9.38
N LEU A 50 -26.42 -19.28 9.04
CA LEU A 50 -26.33 -18.20 8.06
C LEU A 50 -25.26 -18.52 7.01
N ASN A 51 -25.57 -18.33 5.73
CA ASN A 51 -24.63 -18.47 4.62
C ASN A 51 -23.48 -17.45 4.76
N LEU A 52 -22.41 -17.86 5.45
CA LEU A 52 -21.24 -17.04 5.80
C LEU A 52 -20.61 -16.30 4.61
N HIS A 53 -20.67 -16.89 3.42
CA HIS A 53 -20.30 -16.28 2.13
C HIS A 53 -20.91 -14.88 1.91
N ASN A 54 -22.16 -14.66 2.32
CA ASN A 54 -22.85 -13.37 2.18
C ASN A 54 -22.84 -12.51 3.47
N TYR A 55 -22.34 -13.03 4.59
CA TYR A 55 -22.44 -12.35 5.88
C TYR A 55 -21.23 -11.45 6.15
N ARG A 56 -21.36 -10.15 5.85
CA ARG A 56 -20.38 -9.13 6.22
C ARG A 56 -20.84 -8.36 7.45
N LEU A 57 -20.17 -8.59 8.58
CA LEU A 57 -20.43 -7.89 9.84
C LEU A 57 -20.37 -6.35 9.67
N ALA A 58 -19.45 -5.86 8.83
CA ALA A 58 -19.32 -4.43 8.52
C ALA A 58 -20.59 -3.84 7.89
N ASP A 59 -21.27 -4.59 7.01
CA ASP A 59 -22.48 -4.12 6.32
C ASP A 59 -23.67 -4.13 7.30
N LYS A 60 -23.82 -5.19 8.11
CA LYS A 60 -24.78 -5.20 9.22
C LYS A 60 -24.58 -4.05 10.21
N LYS A 61 -23.33 -3.64 10.47
CA LYS A 61 -23.00 -2.50 11.33
C LYS A 61 -23.31 -1.15 10.67
N ARG A 62 -23.16 -1.03 9.34
CA ARG A 62 -23.63 0.13 8.56
C ARG A 62 -25.15 0.24 8.58
N ASP A 63 -25.87 -0.86 8.36
CA ASP A 63 -27.33 -0.88 8.39
C ASP A 63 -27.88 -0.48 9.77
N GLN A 64 -27.28 -1.01 10.85
CA GLN A 64 -27.60 -0.62 12.24
C GLN A 64 -27.37 0.88 12.48
N LEU A 65 -26.25 1.44 12.01
CA LEU A 65 -25.95 2.86 12.14
C LEU A 65 -26.93 3.72 11.31
N GLN A 66 -27.26 3.29 10.09
CA GLN A 66 -28.21 3.98 9.22
C GLN A 66 -29.61 3.98 9.81
N GLN A 67 -30.08 2.86 10.38
CA GLN A 67 -31.34 2.80 11.12
C GLN A 67 -31.33 3.76 12.31
N PHE A 68 -30.28 3.78 13.12
CA PHE A 68 -30.17 4.70 14.26
C PHE A 68 -30.17 6.18 13.84
N LEU A 69 -29.52 6.51 12.73
CA LEU A 69 -29.54 7.87 12.15
C LEU A 69 -30.94 8.26 11.65
N ILE A 70 -31.64 7.35 10.97
CA ILE A 70 -33.02 7.58 10.49
C ILE A 70 -33.98 7.71 11.67
N GLU A 71 -33.89 6.84 12.68
CA GLU A 71 -34.72 6.90 13.89
C GLU A 71 -34.50 8.22 14.65
N ARG A 72 -33.24 8.63 14.82
CA ARG A 72 -32.91 9.92 15.43
C ARG A 72 -33.43 11.11 14.60
N ALA A 73 -33.30 11.07 13.27
CA ALA A 73 -33.82 12.12 12.39
C ALA A 73 -35.35 12.21 12.43
N LEU A 74 -36.06 11.07 12.44
CA LEU A 74 -37.50 11.00 12.61
C LEU A 74 -37.94 11.50 13.98
N LYS A 75 -37.19 11.17 15.04
CA LYS A 75 -37.45 11.64 16.40
C LYS A 75 -37.28 13.16 16.51
N THR A 76 -36.20 13.73 15.98
CA THR A 76 -36.01 15.18 15.93
C THR A 76 -37.04 15.87 15.03
N GLN A 77 -37.48 15.25 13.93
CA GLN A 77 -38.58 15.78 13.12
C GLN A 77 -39.93 15.74 13.89
N HIS A 78 -40.13 14.73 14.74
CA HIS A 78 -41.30 14.62 15.60
C HIS A 78 -41.26 15.68 16.70
N GLU A 79 -40.17 15.78 17.46
CA GLU A 79 -39.93 16.82 18.48
C GLU A 79 -40.18 18.22 17.88
N MET A 80 -39.55 18.54 16.75
CA MET A 80 -39.80 19.78 15.99
C MET A 80 -41.26 19.99 15.57
N LYS A 81 -42.04 18.94 15.26
CA LYS A 81 -43.46 19.07 14.88
C LYS A 81 -44.39 19.32 16.06
N TYR A 82 -44.00 18.94 17.28
CA TYR A 82 -44.80 19.16 18.48
C TYR A 82 -44.40 20.48 19.16
N ASP A 83 -43.12 20.84 19.16
CA ASP A 83 -42.64 22.14 19.64
C ASP A 83 -43.12 23.32 18.76
N ASN A 84 -43.26 23.12 17.43
CA ASN A 84 -43.84 24.13 16.53
C ASN A 84 -45.37 24.28 16.62
N LYS A 85 -46.05 23.64 17.58
CA LYS A 85 -47.52 23.73 17.68
C LYS A 85 -48.02 24.90 18.55
N ASP A 86 -47.16 25.46 19.40
CA ASP A 86 -47.43 26.67 20.21
C ASP A 86 -46.36 27.77 20.04
N LEU A 87 -45.50 27.65 19.02
CA LEU A 87 -44.71 28.77 18.53
C LEU A 87 -45.40 29.35 17.29
N SER A 88 -46.01 30.53 17.44
CA SER A 88 -46.21 31.39 16.29
C SER A 88 -44.88 31.49 15.57
N LYS A 89 -44.87 31.27 14.25
CA LYS A 89 -43.66 31.47 13.43
C LYS A 89 -43.09 32.83 13.86
N PRO A 90 -41.85 32.91 14.38
CA PRO A 90 -41.29 34.21 14.71
C PRO A 90 -41.35 35.01 13.42
N THR A 91 -42.14 36.09 13.44
CA THR A 91 -42.25 36.99 12.30
C THR A 91 -40.81 37.36 11.95
N PRO A 92 -40.34 37.13 10.71
CA PRO A 92 -39.00 37.55 10.33
C PRO A 92 -38.87 39.01 10.77
N PRO A 93 -37.82 39.39 11.54
CA PRO A 93 -37.73 40.73 12.09
C PRO A 93 -37.97 41.71 10.96
N GLU A 94 -39.02 42.52 11.10
CA GLU A 94 -39.50 43.39 10.03
C GLU A 94 -38.53 44.57 9.93
N TYR A 95 -37.40 44.29 9.26
CA TYR A 95 -36.40 45.29 8.96
C TYR A 95 -37.09 46.39 8.14
N PRO A 96 -36.92 47.68 8.51
CA PRO A 96 -37.33 48.78 7.66
C PRO A 96 -36.78 48.54 6.24
N GLN A 97 -37.62 48.69 5.22
CA GLN A 97 -37.25 48.47 3.81
C GLN A 97 -36.31 49.57 3.25
N GLU A 98 -35.52 50.20 4.11
CA GLU A 98 -34.54 51.22 3.79
C GLU A 98 -33.13 50.60 3.71
N MET A 99 -32.77 50.15 2.51
CA MET A 99 -31.39 49.95 2.03
C MET A 99 -30.39 49.26 2.99
N MET A 100 -30.59 47.97 3.23
CA MET A 100 -29.49 47.07 3.60
C MET A 100 -28.88 46.50 2.31
N SER A 101 -27.72 47.01 1.89
CA SER A 101 -26.96 46.44 0.77
C SER A 101 -26.62 44.97 1.03
N ASP A 102 -26.47 44.17 -0.03
CA ASP A 102 -26.15 42.73 0.13
C ASP A 102 -24.80 42.53 0.83
N ASP A 103 -23.82 43.39 0.55
CA ASP A 103 -22.56 43.54 1.30
C ASP A 103 -22.77 43.65 2.81
N ARG A 104 -23.72 44.49 3.26
CA ARG A 104 -24.01 44.69 4.69
C ARG A 104 -24.67 43.44 5.30
N LYS A 105 -25.41 42.65 4.53
CA LYS A 105 -25.96 41.35 4.98
C LYS A 105 -24.87 40.29 5.10
N VAL A 106 -23.97 40.21 4.11
CA VAL A 106 -22.82 39.29 4.13
C VAL A 106 -21.92 39.58 5.32
N ARG A 107 -21.62 40.86 5.59
CA ARG A 107 -20.82 41.27 6.75
C ARG A 107 -21.44 40.85 8.07
N LEU A 108 -22.72 41.16 8.29
CA LEU A 108 -23.44 40.78 9.53
C LEU A 108 -23.50 39.26 9.74
N ASN A 109 -23.64 38.48 8.67
CA ASN A 109 -23.62 37.02 8.74
C ASN A 109 -22.22 36.49 9.10
N TYR A 110 -21.17 37.03 8.49
CA TYR A 110 -19.78 36.68 8.82
C TYR A 110 -19.43 37.02 10.28
N GLU A 111 -19.79 38.21 10.77
CA GLU A 111 -19.61 38.61 12.17
C GLU A 111 -20.35 37.69 13.15
N PHE A 112 -21.55 37.22 12.79
CA PHE A 112 -22.31 36.27 13.60
C PHE A 112 -21.62 34.89 13.65
N LEU A 113 -21.28 34.34 12.48
CA LEU A 113 -20.59 33.04 12.38
C LEU A 113 -19.23 33.06 13.09
N ARG A 114 -18.49 34.17 12.98
CA ARG A 114 -17.23 34.39 13.70
C ARG A 114 -17.41 34.29 15.21
N LYS A 115 -18.41 34.99 15.78
CA LYS A 115 -18.73 34.90 17.21
C LYS A 115 -19.07 33.48 17.65
N CYS A 116 -19.78 32.71 16.81
CA CYS A 116 -20.03 31.30 17.08
C CYS A 116 -18.72 30.48 17.14
N VAL A 117 -17.77 30.70 16.23
CA VAL A 117 -16.48 30.00 16.23
C VAL A 117 -15.57 30.44 17.39
N GLU A 118 -15.51 31.74 17.71
CA GLU A 118 -14.74 32.28 18.84
C GLU A 118 -15.26 31.82 20.21
N SER A 119 -16.54 31.47 20.30
CA SER A 119 -17.18 30.87 21.48
C SER A 119 -17.03 29.34 21.58
N SER A 120 -16.43 28.69 20.57
CA SER A 120 -16.15 27.25 20.58
C SER A 120 -15.13 26.90 21.68
N PRO A 121 -15.31 25.78 22.41
CA PRO A 121 -14.34 25.35 23.42
C PRO A 121 -13.00 24.97 22.78
N ILE A 122 -11.94 25.64 23.20
CA ILE A 122 -10.57 25.39 22.77
C ILE A 122 -9.83 24.61 23.87
N PRO A 123 -8.97 23.63 23.52
CA PRO A 123 -8.12 22.96 24.51
C PRO A 123 -7.18 23.97 25.20
N PRO A 124 -7.19 24.08 26.54
CA PRO A 124 -6.31 24.99 27.25
C PRO A 124 -4.84 24.54 27.12
N MET A 125 -3.92 25.49 27.27
CA MET A 125 -2.49 25.22 27.25
C MET A 125 -2.09 24.21 28.35
N SER A 126 -1.27 23.20 28.01
CA SER A 126 -0.82 22.22 29.00
C SER A 126 0.07 22.87 30.08
N PRO A 127 -0.13 22.58 31.38
CA PRO A 127 0.72 23.13 32.44
C PRO A 127 2.20 22.73 32.28
N GLU A 128 2.47 21.57 31.66
CA GLU A 128 3.82 21.12 31.34
C GLU A 128 4.56 22.08 30.39
N TRP A 129 3.83 22.75 29.49
CA TRP A 129 4.42 23.70 28.55
C TRP A 129 4.85 24.99 29.26
N LEU A 130 4.05 25.47 30.23
CA LEU A 130 4.41 26.61 31.07
C LEU A 130 5.63 26.29 31.95
N VAL A 131 5.70 25.07 32.49
CA VAL A 131 6.88 24.58 33.21
C VAL A 131 8.11 24.53 32.28
N ASN A 132 7.97 24.03 31.05
CA ASN A 132 9.08 23.99 30.07
C ASN A 132 9.53 25.39 29.65
N ILE A 133 8.62 26.37 29.55
CA ILE A 133 8.96 27.77 29.32
C ILE A 133 9.71 28.35 30.51
N LYS A 134 9.24 28.12 31.75
CA LYS A 134 9.95 28.56 32.98
C LYS A 134 11.36 27.97 33.11
N HIS A 135 11.60 26.75 32.62
CA HIS A 135 12.93 26.13 32.58
C HIS A 135 13.87 26.66 31.47
N LYS A 136 13.33 27.34 30.45
CA LYS A 136 14.15 28.00 29.40
C LYS A 136 14.60 29.41 29.80
N ILE A 137 14.02 29.99 30.85
CA ILE A 137 14.42 31.28 31.42
C ILE A 137 15.62 31.07 32.34
N ALA A 138 16.66 31.89 32.17
CA ALA A 138 17.89 31.77 32.95
C ALA A 138 17.66 32.01 34.45
N GLU A 139 18.36 31.25 35.29
CA GLU A 139 18.10 31.14 36.73
C GLU A 139 18.17 32.49 37.47
N HIS A 140 19.11 33.35 37.08
CA HIS A 140 19.29 34.72 37.61
C HIS A 140 18.13 35.70 37.29
N LEU A 141 17.21 35.33 36.39
CA LEU A 141 15.97 36.08 36.10
C LEU A 141 14.75 35.48 36.83
N ARG A 142 14.90 34.27 37.39
CA ARG A 142 13.84 33.54 38.09
C ARG A 142 13.82 33.86 39.59
N GLU A 143 15.00 34.07 40.19
CA GLU A 143 15.11 34.36 41.63
C GLU A 143 14.57 35.76 41.99
N GLY A 144 13.63 35.80 42.95
CA GLY A 144 13.10 37.04 43.52
C GLY A 144 12.08 37.80 42.66
N LYS A 145 11.60 37.22 41.56
CA LYS A 145 10.63 37.85 40.64
C LYS A 145 9.45 36.94 40.23
N ASP A 146 9.06 36.00 41.09
CA ASP A 146 7.99 35.05 40.77
C ASP A 146 6.65 35.73 40.42
N ASP A 147 6.30 36.87 41.04
CA ASP A 147 5.06 37.59 40.73
C ASP A 147 5.03 38.11 39.28
N PHE A 148 6.09 38.78 38.83
CA PHE A 148 6.24 39.25 37.45
C PHE A 148 6.32 38.09 36.45
N LEU A 149 6.96 36.98 36.85
CA LEU A 149 7.04 35.80 36.00
C LEU A 149 5.67 35.09 35.86
N ASN A 150 4.83 35.11 36.90
CA ASN A 150 3.45 34.63 36.84
C ASN A 150 2.57 35.55 35.98
N GLU A 151 2.78 36.87 36.01
CA GLU A 151 2.11 37.83 35.12
C GLU A 151 2.45 37.55 33.64
N VAL A 152 3.74 37.40 33.31
CA VAL A 152 4.18 37.03 31.95
C VAL A 152 3.65 35.66 31.51
N LEU A 153 3.59 34.67 32.41
CA LEU A 153 2.99 33.36 32.08
C LEU A 153 1.47 33.46 31.89
N ALA A 154 0.76 34.35 32.59
CA ALA A 154 -0.65 34.63 32.34
C ALA A 154 -0.86 35.30 30.97
N GLU A 155 0.01 36.25 30.60
CA GLU A 155 0.01 36.88 29.27
C GLU A 155 0.27 35.84 28.16
N VAL A 156 1.22 34.93 28.35
CA VAL A 156 1.49 33.82 27.41
C VAL A 156 0.27 32.92 27.22
N ASN A 157 -0.46 32.58 28.28
CA ASN A 157 -1.71 31.82 28.17
C ASN A 157 -2.80 32.61 27.41
N GLN A 158 -2.97 33.90 27.71
CA GLN A 158 -3.92 34.75 27.02
C GLN A 158 -3.58 34.92 25.52
N ASN A 159 -2.29 35.02 25.19
CA ASN A 159 -1.78 35.08 23.83
C ASN A 159 -1.97 33.72 23.10
N PHE A 160 -1.81 32.59 23.79
CA PHE A 160 -2.14 31.27 23.25
C PHE A 160 -3.65 31.14 22.95
N ASP A 161 -4.53 31.47 23.89
CA ASP A 161 -5.98 31.38 23.72
C ASP A 161 -6.49 32.29 22.59
N THR A 162 -5.98 33.52 22.50
CA THR A 162 -6.35 34.46 21.42
C THR A 162 -5.80 34.03 20.07
N SER A 163 -4.57 33.52 20.00
CA SER A 163 -3.99 32.96 18.78
C SER A 163 -4.75 31.73 18.28
N MET A 164 -5.10 30.82 19.19
CA MET A 164 -5.86 29.60 18.86
C MET A 164 -7.29 29.93 18.39
N LYS A 165 -7.95 30.95 18.99
CA LYS A 165 -9.24 31.49 18.49
C LYS A 165 -9.11 32.05 17.08
N LYS A 166 -8.10 32.89 16.82
CA LYS A 166 -7.84 33.46 15.49
C LYS A 166 -7.59 32.35 14.45
N SER A 167 -6.76 31.36 14.77
CA SER A 167 -6.48 30.21 13.90
C SER A 167 -7.73 29.36 13.62
N LEU A 168 -8.56 29.09 14.64
CA LEU A 168 -9.81 28.34 14.46
C LEU A 168 -10.80 29.07 13.54
N VAL A 169 -10.91 30.40 13.66
CA VAL A 169 -11.72 31.24 12.75
C VAL A 169 -11.19 31.15 11.32
N GLN A 170 -9.87 31.27 11.11
CA GLN A 170 -9.24 31.17 9.77
C GLN A 170 -9.45 29.80 9.11
N LEU A 171 -9.35 28.71 9.87
CA LEU A 171 -9.56 27.34 9.36
C LEU A 171 -11.05 27.04 9.08
N SER A 172 -11.97 27.64 9.82
CA SER A 172 -13.40 27.32 9.75
C SER A 172 -14.20 28.24 8.82
N LEU A 173 -13.80 29.51 8.70
CA LEU A 173 -14.54 30.54 7.97
C LEU A 173 -13.66 31.22 6.93
N LYS A 174 -14.02 31.06 5.65
CA LYS A 174 -13.41 31.86 4.58
C LYS A 174 -13.88 33.31 4.68
N LYS A 175 -12.94 34.26 4.80
CA LYS A 175 -13.20 35.70 4.77
C LYS A 175 -13.87 36.10 3.43
N PRO A 176 -15.04 36.76 3.44
CA PRO A 176 -15.65 37.28 2.22
C PRO A 176 -15.01 38.63 1.84
N ASP A 177 -14.86 38.85 0.54
CA ASP A 177 -14.28 40.07 -0.03
C ASP A 177 -15.34 41.19 -0.08
N VAL A 178 -15.48 41.91 1.04
CA VAL A 178 -16.52 42.92 1.25
C VAL A 178 -15.93 44.14 1.98
N PRO A 179 -16.15 45.37 1.49
CA PRO A 179 -15.58 46.58 2.11
C PRO A 179 -16.04 46.76 3.56
N GLY A 180 -15.07 47.05 4.43
CA GLY A 180 -15.28 47.15 5.89
C GLY A 180 -15.15 45.84 6.67
N LEU A 181 -14.58 44.78 6.08
CA LEU A 181 -13.93 43.66 6.79
C LEU A 181 -12.39 43.71 6.65
N GLU A 182 -11.86 44.83 6.17
CA GLU A 182 -10.42 45.02 5.91
C GLU A 182 -9.58 45.07 7.20
N ASP A 183 -10.12 45.69 8.26
CA ASP A 183 -9.49 45.95 9.57
C ASP A 183 -9.39 44.70 10.48
N ASP A 184 -9.55 43.51 9.90
CA ASP A 184 -9.56 42.26 10.65
C ASP A 184 -8.13 41.68 10.72
N ASP A 185 -7.56 41.66 11.94
CA ASP A 185 -6.27 41.10 12.39
C ASP A 185 -5.92 39.68 11.89
N LEU A 186 -6.83 39.04 11.15
CA LEU A 186 -6.66 37.75 10.50
C LEU A 186 -5.74 37.92 9.28
N VAL A 187 -4.46 38.22 9.54
CA VAL A 187 -3.36 38.08 8.59
C VAL A 187 -3.49 36.70 7.93
N GLU A 188 -3.45 36.64 6.60
CA GLU A 188 -3.49 35.36 5.88
C GLU A 188 -2.46 34.40 6.50
N PRO A 189 -2.78 33.10 6.67
CA PRO A 189 -1.86 32.15 7.28
C PRO A 189 -0.50 32.27 6.58
N SER A 190 0.54 32.67 7.32
CA SER A 190 1.88 32.83 6.78
C SER A 190 2.22 31.55 6.03
N GLU A 191 2.63 31.67 4.76
CA GLU A 191 2.96 30.52 3.92
C GLU A 191 3.89 29.58 4.70
N GLU A 192 3.62 28.28 4.64
CA GLU A 192 4.46 27.28 5.30
C GLU A 192 5.92 27.54 4.93
N PRO A 193 6.84 27.70 5.91
CA PRO A 193 8.17 28.21 5.64
C PRO A 193 8.95 27.28 4.69
N VAL A 194 8.98 27.68 3.42
CA VAL A 194 9.58 26.91 2.32
C VAL A 194 11.06 26.70 2.59
N GLY A 195 11.44 25.45 2.87
CA GLY A 195 12.83 25.07 3.17
C GLY A 195 13.08 24.56 4.59
N LEU A 196 12.06 24.43 5.45
CA LEU A 196 12.17 23.73 6.73
C LEU A 196 12.24 22.20 6.52
N ASP A 197 13.43 21.71 6.18
CA ASP A 197 13.73 20.29 6.05
C ASP A 197 13.89 19.61 7.43
N PHE A 198 12.83 18.92 7.86
CA PHE A 198 12.80 18.11 9.08
C PHE A 198 13.55 16.76 8.96
N SER A 199 14.17 16.44 7.81
CA SER A 199 14.79 15.12 7.55
C SER A 199 16.26 14.98 7.94
N LYS A 200 16.93 16.07 8.35
CA LYS A 200 18.41 16.18 8.41
C LYS A 200 19.15 15.03 9.08
N GLU A 201 18.65 14.46 10.18
CA GLU A 201 19.34 13.37 10.90
C GLU A 201 19.26 12.01 10.16
N TRP A 202 18.17 11.74 9.43
CA TRP A 202 17.97 10.47 8.73
C TRP A 202 18.19 10.55 7.21
N HIS A 203 18.22 11.75 6.64
CA HIS A 203 18.36 11.99 5.20
C HIS A 203 19.60 11.30 4.62
N GLU A 204 20.76 11.49 5.24
CA GLU A 204 22.02 10.89 4.79
C GLU A 204 21.96 9.36 4.84
N SER A 205 21.43 8.80 5.92
CA SER A 205 21.21 7.35 6.07
C SER A 205 20.23 6.80 5.02
N PHE A 206 19.15 7.52 4.73
CA PHE A 206 18.18 7.15 3.69
C PHE A 206 18.81 7.20 2.29
N VAL A 207 19.56 8.26 1.96
CA VAL A 207 20.25 8.38 0.68
C VAL A 207 21.34 7.31 0.51
N ALA A 208 22.09 7.01 1.56
CA ALA A 208 23.07 5.92 1.56
C ALA A 208 22.39 4.55 1.34
N ASN A 209 21.35 4.22 2.12
CA ASN A 209 20.61 2.97 1.98
C ASN A 209 19.91 2.86 0.61
N LYS A 210 19.36 3.95 0.07
CA LYS A 210 18.75 3.99 -1.27
C LYS A 210 19.79 3.69 -2.36
N ARG A 211 21.00 4.28 -2.27
CA ARG A 211 22.11 3.97 -3.18
C ARG A 211 22.53 2.51 -3.07
N GLU A 212 22.64 1.98 -1.84
CA GLU A 212 23.06 0.61 -1.59
C GLU A 212 22.03 -0.43 -2.10
N ILE A 213 20.74 -0.19 -1.89
CA ILE A 213 19.66 -0.99 -2.48
C ILE A 213 19.72 -0.92 -4.00
N SER A 214 19.87 0.28 -4.58
CA SER A 214 19.97 0.45 -6.03
C SER A 214 21.20 -0.22 -6.65
N TYR A 215 22.29 -0.38 -5.89
CA TYR A 215 23.51 -1.07 -6.33
C TYR A 215 23.41 -2.59 -6.19
N ARG A 216 22.84 -3.09 -5.08
CA ARG A 216 22.77 -4.53 -4.79
C ARG A 216 21.55 -5.24 -5.37
N LEU A 217 20.47 -4.53 -5.70
CA LEU A 217 19.22 -5.14 -6.17
C LEU A 217 19.29 -5.49 -7.65
N MET A 218 19.86 -6.66 -7.95
CA MET A 218 20.08 -7.17 -9.32
C MET A 218 18.82 -7.21 -10.19
N ILE A 219 17.62 -7.24 -9.60
CA ILE A 219 16.32 -7.23 -10.28
C ILE A 219 16.07 -5.90 -11.03
N LEU A 220 16.69 -4.79 -10.62
CA LEU A 220 16.52 -3.48 -11.27
C LEU A 220 17.29 -3.34 -12.60
N TYR A 221 18.15 -4.29 -12.96
CA TYR A 221 18.93 -4.22 -14.19
C TYR A 221 18.03 -4.42 -15.42
N PRO A 222 18.22 -3.66 -16.52
CA PRO A 222 17.33 -3.69 -17.70
C PRO A 222 17.09 -5.05 -18.35
N GLN A 223 17.97 -6.03 -18.12
CA GLN A 223 17.84 -7.39 -18.66
C GLN A 223 16.89 -8.27 -17.85
N MET A 224 16.68 -8.00 -16.55
CA MET A 224 15.79 -8.82 -15.71
C MET A 224 14.31 -8.68 -16.10
N PRO A 225 13.77 -7.47 -16.38
CA PRO A 225 12.43 -7.32 -16.92
C PRO A 225 12.26 -8.01 -18.28
N LYS A 226 13.22 -7.83 -19.22
CA LYS A 226 13.19 -8.50 -20.53
C LYS A 226 13.18 -10.03 -20.42
N LEU A 227 14.00 -10.58 -19.52
CA LEU A 227 14.04 -12.01 -19.25
C LEU A 227 12.71 -12.51 -18.64
N LEU A 228 12.15 -11.78 -17.68
CA LEU A 228 10.86 -12.12 -17.09
C LEU A 228 9.73 -12.07 -18.13
N GLU A 229 9.70 -11.03 -18.97
CA GLU A 229 8.74 -10.89 -20.07
C GLU A 229 8.85 -12.07 -21.06
N LEU A 230 10.07 -12.44 -21.47
CA LEU A 230 10.31 -13.61 -22.32
C LEU A 230 9.81 -14.90 -21.66
N CYS A 231 10.09 -15.11 -20.36
CA CYS A 231 9.60 -16.27 -19.63
C CYS A 231 8.07 -16.31 -19.55
N GLN A 232 7.42 -15.19 -19.23
CA GLN A 232 5.97 -15.11 -19.13
C GLN A 232 5.29 -15.32 -20.49
N ARG A 233 5.86 -14.78 -21.58
CA ARG A 233 5.34 -14.96 -22.95
C ARG A 233 5.50 -16.40 -23.46
N GLU A 234 6.66 -17.01 -23.27
CA GLU A 234 6.99 -18.31 -23.87
C GLU A 234 6.60 -19.51 -22.98
N LEU A 235 6.43 -19.32 -21.67
CA LEU A 235 6.16 -20.38 -20.69
C LEU A 235 4.81 -20.21 -19.96
N GLY A 236 4.37 -18.97 -19.68
CA GLY A 236 3.24 -18.69 -18.77
C GLY A 236 1.83 -19.06 -19.24
N GLN A 237 1.71 -19.61 -20.46
CA GLN A 237 0.47 -20.20 -20.99
C GLN A 237 0.70 -21.61 -21.55
N GLN A 238 1.83 -22.24 -21.22
CA GLN A 238 2.21 -23.54 -21.74
C GLN A 238 2.12 -24.57 -20.64
N ILE A 239 1.56 -25.72 -20.96
CA ILE A 239 1.73 -26.96 -20.19
C ILE A 239 2.57 -27.90 -21.06
N ILE A 240 3.40 -28.75 -20.44
CA ILE A 240 4.25 -29.68 -21.19
C ILE A 240 3.40 -30.77 -21.86
N LEU A 241 2.24 -31.08 -21.27
CA LEU A 241 1.42 -32.24 -21.59
C LEU A 241 -0.07 -31.91 -21.42
N ASP A 242 -0.80 -31.67 -22.51
CA ASP A 242 -2.27 -31.63 -22.50
C ASP A 242 -2.83 -33.02 -22.85
N LEU A 243 -3.36 -33.72 -21.86
CA LEU A 243 -3.96 -35.03 -22.11
C LEU A 243 -5.38 -34.98 -22.70
N ALA A 244 -6.02 -33.80 -22.77
CA ALA A 244 -7.34 -33.68 -23.37
C ALA A 244 -7.32 -33.93 -24.89
N GLU A 245 -6.17 -33.72 -25.55
CA GLU A 245 -5.99 -33.99 -26.99
C GLU A 245 -6.09 -35.50 -27.29
N TYR A 246 -5.49 -36.37 -26.46
CA TYR A 246 -5.54 -37.83 -26.64
C TYR A 246 -6.94 -38.44 -26.46
N LYS A 247 -7.94 -37.67 -25.99
CA LYS A 247 -9.34 -38.14 -26.01
C LYS A 247 -9.94 -38.13 -27.42
N ALA A 248 -9.44 -37.30 -28.33
CA ALA A 248 -9.85 -37.32 -29.73
C ALA A 248 -9.29 -38.55 -30.49
N GLU A 249 -8.24 -39.17 -29.94
CA GLU A 249 -7.66 -40.39 -30.47
C GLU A 249 -8.45 -41.64 -30.01
N SER A 250 -8.29 -42.73 -30.77
CA SER A 250 -8.90 -44.04 -30.47
C SER A 250 -8.48 -44.54 -29.08
N PRO A 251 -9.31 -45.35 -28.38
CA PRO A 251 -8.92 -45.98 -27.12
C PRO A 251 -7.52 -46.59 -27.17
N MET A 252 -6.64 -46.14 -26.27
CA MET A 252 -5.19 -46.36 -26.35
C MET A 252 -4.68 -47.30 -25.26
N GLU A 253 -3.54 -47.92 -25.49
CA GLU A 253 -2.85 -48.75 -24.49
C GLU A 253 -1.97 -47.89 -23.57
N PHE A 254 -1.71 -48.38 -22.36
CA PHE A 254 -0.90 -47.66 -21.38
C PHE A 254 0.56 -47.42 -21.84
N GLU A 255 1.16 -48.37 -22.56
CA GLU A 255 2.50 -48.19 -23.13
C GLU A 255 2.50 -47.16 -24.28
N THR A 256 1.42 -47.05 -25.05
CA THR A 256 1.25 -45.97 -26.05
C THR A 256 1.16 -44.62 -25.35
N LEU A 257 0.34 -44.49 -24.29
CA LEU A 257 0.23 -43.26 -23.51
C LEU A 257 1.60 -42.86 -22.93
N ARG A 258 2.31 -43.81 -22.30
CA ARG A 258 3.65 -43.58 -21.75
C ARG A 258 4.65 -43.11 -22.81
N THR A 259 4.59 -43.70 -24.01
CA THR A 259 5.47 -43.33 -25.13
C THR A 259 5.15 -41.91 -25.61
N ASN A 260 3.88 -41.58 -25.82
CA ASN A 260 3.44 -40.25 -26.25
C ASN A 260 3.81 -39.16 -25.22
N VAL A 261 3.62 -39.45 -23.93
CA VAL A 261 3.98 -38.55 -22.81
C VAL A 261 5.50 -38.31 -22.75
N THR A 262 6.30 -39.36 -22.99
CA THR A 262 7.76 -39.22 -23.06
C THR A 262 8.16 -38.36 -24.26
N TYR A 263 7.55 -38.60 -25.43
CA TYR A 263 7.81 -37.85 -26.66
C TYR A 263 7.47 -36.36 -26.53
N GLU A 264 6.32 -35.99 -25.97
CA GLU A 264 5.97 -34.57 -25.77
C GLU A 264 6.89 -33.88 -24.74
N CYS A 265 7.38 -34.60 -23.72
CA CYS A 265 8.40 -34.07 -22.82
C CYS A 265 9.72 -33.78 -23.56
N GLU A 266 10.21 -34.72 -24.38
CA GLU A 266 11.45 -34.57 -25.15
C GLU A 266 11.34 -33.45 -26.20
N LYS A 267 10.21 -33.39 -26.91
CA LYS A 267 9.85 -32.34 -27.88
C LYS A 267 9.78 -30.95 -27.23
N MET A 268 9.25 -30.85 -26.01
CA MET A 268 9.27 -29.60 -25.24
C MET A 268 10.69 -29.25 -24.76
N GLU A 269 11.48 -30.24 -24.30
CA GLU A 269 12.89 -30.05 -23.92
C GLU A 269 13.71 -29.51 -25.11
N GLU A 270 13.54 -30.07 -26.31
CA GLU A 270 14.15 -29.58 -27.54
C GLU A 270 13.66 -28.17 -27.92
N ARG A 271 12.36 -27.87 -27.79
CA ARG A 271 11.82 -26.52 -28.05
C ARG A 271 12.39 -25.47 -27.10
N LEU A 272 12.54 -25.81 -25.82
CA LEU A 272 13.11 -24.92 -24.79
C LEU A 272 14.60 -24.67 -25.03
N LEU A 273 15.38 -25.72 -25.34
CA LEU A 273 16.79 -25.60 -25.73
C LEU A 273 16.98 -24.81 -27.02
N GLY A 274 16.16 -25.13 -28.03
CA GLY A 274 16.22 -24.55 -29.35
C GLY A 274 15.82 -23.08 -29.32
N HIS A 275 14.53 -22.80 -29.09
CA HIS A 275 14.02 -21.44 -29.22
C HIS A 275 14.31 -20.59 -27.98
N TRP A 276 13.76 -20.99 -26.84
CA TRP A 276 13.70 -20.14 -25.65
C TRP A 276 15.09 -19.81 -25.11
N TYR A 277 15.96 -20.80 -24.94
CA TYR A 277 17.32 -20.59 -24.44
C TYR A 277 18.16 -19.71 -25.38
N ARG A 278 18.02 -19.83 -26.70
CA ARG A 278 18.72 -18.94 -27.65
C ARG A 278 18.28 -17.48 -27.51
N GLU A 279 16.98 -17.21 -27.33
CA GLU A 279 16.49 -15.85 -27.07
C GLU A 279 16.91 -15.32 -25.68
N VAL A 280 16.97 -16.17 -24.65
CA VAL A 280 17.57 -15.82 -23.35
C VAL A 280 19.04 -15.39 -23.53
N MET A 281 19.84 -16.17 -24.25
CA MET A 281 21.26 -15.87 -24.48
C MET A 281 21.46 -14.58 -25.28
N LYS A 282 20.55 -14.26 -26.21
CA LYS A 282 20.54 -13.01 -26.97
C LYS A 282 20.33 -11.78 -26.09
N ILE A 283 19.41 -11.82 -25.11
CA ILE A 283 19.22 -10.74 -24.12
C ILE A 283 20.54 -10.40 -23.41
N PHE A 284 21.30 -11.41 -23.00
CA PHE A 284 22.59 -11.21 -22.32
C PHE A 284 23.77 -10.92 -23.26
N SER A 285 23.65 -11.24 -24.55
CA SER A 285 24.67 -10.93 -25.57
C SER A 285 24.65 -9.47 -26.04
N GLU A 286 23.61 -8.71 -25.73
CA GLU A 286 23.57 -7.26 -25.98
C GLU A 286 24.66 -6.53 -25.15
N ARG A 287 25.29 -5.50 -25.74
CA ARG A 287 26.42 -4.74 -25.14
C ARG A 287 26.10 -3.99 -23.83
N THR A 288 24.86 -4.06 -23.37
CA THR A 288 24.40 -3.57 -22.06
C THR A 288 24.91 -4.43 -20.91
N THR A 289 25.20 -5.71 -21.13
CA THR A 289 25.74 -6.61 -20.08
C THR A 289 27.20 -6.29 -19.71
N SER A 290 27.99 -5.72 -20.64
CA SER A 290 29.40 -5.33 -20.38
C SER A 290 29.58 -4.11 -19.47
N VAL A 291 28.49 -3.52 -18.96
CA VAL A 291 28.52 -2.42 -17.98
C VAL A 291 28.48 -2.94 -16.53
N LEU A 292 28.21 -4.24 -16.32
CA LEU A 292 28.25 -4.89 -15.01
C LEU A 292 29.69 -4.97 -14.48
N ARG A 293 29.94 -4.31 -13.35
CA ARG A 293 31.19 -4.45 -12.59
C ARG A 293 31.45 -5.92 -12.23
N VAL A 294 32.72 -6.32 -12.29
CA VAL A 294 33.17 -7.71 -12.07
C VAL A 294 32.67 -8.27 -10.74
N ASP A 295 32.70 -7.48 -9.65
CA ASP A 295 32.23 -7.87 -8.32
C ASP A 295 30.72 -8.16 -8.22
N LEU A 296 29.92 -7.74 -9.21
CA LEU A 296 28.48 -7.99 -9.26
C LEU A 296 28.08 -9.08 -10.27
N GLN A 297 28.99 -9.57 -11.11
CA GLN A 297 28.63 -10.53 -12.16
C GLN A 297 28.15 -11.87 -11.58
N GLU A 298 28.78 -12.37 -10.52
CA GLU A 298 28.35 -13.62 -9.86
C GLU A 298 26.97 -13.48 -9.17
N PRO A 299 26.70 -12.47 -8.31
CA PRO A 299 25.36 -12.20 -7.79
C PRO A 299 24.30 -11.99 -8.90
N PHE A 300 24.67 -11.30 -9.99
CA PHE A 300 23.78 -11.05 -11.12
C PHE A 300 23.37 -12.35 -11.82
N TYR A 301 24.34 -13.17 -12.25
CA TYR A 301 24.04 -14.45 -12.91
C TYR A 301 23.38 -15.46 -11.96
N SER A 302 23.68 -15.43 -10.66
CA SER A 302 22.93 -16.21 -9.66
C SER A 302 21.46 -15.82 -9.59
N CYS A 303 21.15 -14.53 -9.68
CA CYS A 303 19.78 -14.01 -9.77
C CYS A 303 19.09 -14.42 -11.08
N VAL A 304 19.78 -14.35 -12.23
CA VAL A 304 19.29 -14.83 -13.53
C VAL A 304 18.94 -16.32 -13.46
N THR A 305 19.86 -17.11 -12.93
CA THR A 305 19.74 -18.56 -12.72
C THR A 305 18.52 -18.89 -11.86
N THR A 306 18.33 -18.16 -10.76
CA THR A 306 17.21 -18.35 -9.84
C THR A 306 15.88 -17.96 -10.50
N LEU A 307 15.84 -16.86 -11.26
CA LEU A 307 14.65 -16.45 -12.00
C LEU A 307 14.24 -17.52 -13.01
N MET A 308 15.15 -17.94 -13.89
CA MET A 308 14.90 -19.01 -14.88
C MET A 308 14.45 -20.32 -14.21
N SER A 309 15.09 -20.70 -13.10
CA SER A 309 14.72 -21.88 -12.32
C SER A 309 13.30 -21.84 -11.80
N ASN A 310 12.87 -20.68 -11.29
CA ASN A 310 11.54 -20.53 -10.73
C ASN A 310 10.48 -20.59 -11.84
N GLN A 311 10.73 -19.98 -13.00
CA GLN A 311 9.82 -20.09 -14.16
C GLN A 311 9.71 -21.53 -14.67
N LEU A 312 10.83 -22.27 -14.77
CA LEU A 312 10.82 -23.69 -15.17
C LEU A 312 10.26 -24.65 -14.10
N LYS A 313 10.23 -24.25 -12.82
CA LYS A 313 9.51 -24.98 -11.76
C LYS A 313 8.02 -24.76 -11.86
N LEU A 314 7.58 -23.50 -12.03
CA LEU A 314 6.16 -23.16 -12.22
C LEU A 314 5.55 -23.94 -13.40
N LEU A 315 6.23 -23.97 -14.56
CA LEU A 315 5.81 -24.78 -15.71
C LEU A 315 5.58 -26.27 -15.38
N LYS A 316 6.42 -26.86 -14.50
CA LYS A 316 6.25 -28.25 -14.05
C LYS A 316 5.11 -28.40 -13.06
N GLU A 317 5.00 -27.48 -12.10
CA GLU A 317 3.94 -27.46 -11.10
C GLU A 317 2.58 -27.30 -11.79
N GLU A 318 2.44 -26.39 -12.75
CA GLU A 318 1.26 -26.19 -13.58
C GLU A 318 0.93 -27.42 -14.43
N THR A 319 1.94 -28.06 -15.04
CA THR A 319 1.74 -29.33 -15.78
C THR A 319 1.24 -30.45 -14.85
N VAL A 320 1.86 -30.64 -13.68
CA VAL A 320 1.44 -31.66 -12.70
C VAL A 320 0.05 -31.36 -12.14
N ASN A 321 -0.26 -30.10 -11.86
CA ASN A 321 -1.60 -29.68 -11.41
C ASN A 321 -2.65 -29.92 -12.50
N ALA A 322 -2.37 -29.57 -13.76
CA ALA A 322 -3.24 -29.89 -14.89
C ALA A 322 -3.48 -31.41 -15.01
N TRP A 323 -2.45 -32.22 -14.79
CA TRP A 323 -2.56 -33.68 -14.77
C TRP A 323 -3.43 -34.21 -13.63
N VAL A 324 -3.24 -33.71 -12.40
CA VAL A 324 -4.04 -34.11 -11.24
C VAL A 324 -5.51 -33.72 -11.44
N LEU A 325 -5.78 -32.53 -12.00
CA LEU A 325 -7.14 -32.04 -12.27
C LEU A 325 -7.94 -32.91 -13.24
N LEU A 326 -7.30 -33.70 -14.11
CA LEU A 326 -8.00 -34.63 -15.01
C LEU A 326 -8.67 -35.79 -14.26
N PHE A 327 -8.14 -36.17 -13.09
CA PHE A 327 -8.69 -37.23 -12.25
C PHE A 327 -9.80 -36.76 -11.32
N ASP A 328 -10.11 -35.46 -11.32
CA ASP A 328 -11.20 -34.88 -10.53
C ASP A 328 -12.57 -35.33 -11.06
N GLU A 329 -13.55 -35.51 -10.17
CA GLU A 329 -14.87 -36.06 -10.52
C GLU A 329 -15.62 -35.17 -11.52
N GLU A 330 -15.42 -33.85 -11.43
CA GLU A 330 -15.98 -32.85 -12.33
C GLU A 330 -15.37 -32.91 -13.75
N GLN A 331 -14.11 -33.34 -13.88
CA GLN A 331 -13.35 -33.28 -15.14
C GLN A 331 -13.18 -34.63 -15.85
N ARG A 332 -13.88 -35.69 -15.39
CA ARG A 332 -13.90 -37.03 -16.01
C ARG A 332 -14.07 -37.03 -17.54
N PHE A 333 -14.74 -36.01 -18.10
CA PHE A 333 -14.94 -35.85 -19.54
C PHE A 333 -13.66 -35.49 -20.33
N ARG A 334 -12.53 -35.20 -19.67
CA ARG A 334 -11.23 -34.88 -20.30
C ARG A 334 -10.24 -36.05 -20.31
N LEU A 335 -10.52 -37.14 -19.60
CA LEU A 335 -9.65 -38.31 -19.55
C LEU A 335 -9.60 -39.04 -20.91
N PRO A 336 -8.41 -39.47 -21.38
CA PRO A 336 -8.27 -40.39 -22.50
C PRO A 336 -8.97 -41.73 -22.22
N GLN A 337 -9.48 -42.38 -23.26
CA GLN A 337 -10.04 -43.73 -23.13
C GLN A 337 -8.90 -44.76 -23.14
N LEU A 338 -8.72 -45.49 -22.04
CA LEU A 338 -7.67 -46.50 -21.92
C LEU A 338 -8.24 -47.90 -22.09
N ASN A 339 -7.68 -48.67 -23.02
CA ASN A 339 -7.97 -50.09 -23.16
C ASN A 339 -7.23 -50.88 -22.09
N MET A 340 -7.94 -51.24 -21.01
CA MET A 340 -7.46 -52.29 -20.09
C MET A 340 -7.78 -53.66 -20.67
N PHE A 341 -6.86 -54.21 -21.47
CA PHE A 341 -6.78 -55.65 -21.65
C PHE A 341 -6.23 -56.25 -20.35
N LEU A 342 -7.08 -57.00 -19.63
CA LEU A 342 -6.76 -57.74 -18.40
C LEU A 342 -6.14 -59.10 -18.71
#